data_AF-A0A445E1U0-F1
#
_entry.id   AF-A0A445E1U0-F1
#
_cell.length_a   1.000
_cell.length_b   1.000
_cell.length_c   1.000
_cell.angle_alpha   90.00
_cell.angle_beta   90.00
_cell.angle_gamma   90.00
#
_symmetry.space_group_name_H-M   'P 1'
#
loop_
_entity.id
_entity.type
_entity.pdbx_description
1 polymer ?
#
loop_
_entity_poly.entity_id
_entity_poly.type
_entity_poly.pdbx_seq_one_letter_code
_entity_poly.pdbx_strand_id
1 'polypeptide(L)'
;MEYAMIRSSNSKCVATILLVIVLTIINCGEAKGREFRQSNTVFIRSSCSSTTYPKLCYTSLVKHAAFIQTNPVLLTGTALNVTLSSAKSTSAAMSTMARSGGLSGRDAAAMQDCMEVLADSVEELTKSIGEMSHLRTSNFEGTMSDVQTWVSAALTDDTTCTDGFQQTPSSVAEDVKTAVRGRVVEVAQLTTTMHYPVLLLLVLLSISNSSSSAAVSSSPTNNYQNTPDNTQTYYYKSYIKSSCNTTTYPSICYKNLNRYALSIQADPFLLCNTSLGLAFKAARSASSTVSKILKNNSSSLTPPAKAVVRDCYGNLKDSVGQIKDSISEMGNLYESSDKDFKMSNVKTWVSAAITNYNTCSDGFEEQSVDGDVRDKINKLVLNAARMTSNALYFINHLVY
;
A
#
# COMPACT_ATOMS: atom_id res chain seq x y z
N MET A 1 26.84 -87.29 -0.34
CA MET A 1 26.91 -86.18 0.63
C MET A 1 28.27 -85.55 0.38
N GLU A 2 28.49 -84.30 -0.05
CA GLU A 2 27.78 -83.03 0.08
C GLU A 2 28.14 -82.16 -1.15
N TYR A 3 27.15 -81.69 -1.91
CA TYR A 3 27.33 -80.54 -2.82
C TYR A 3 26.02 -79.75 -2.81
N ALA A 4 25.76 -79.12 -1.67
CA ALA A 4 24.71 -78.13 -1.54
C ALA A 4 25.23 -77.03 -0.63
N MET A 5 24.82 -75.79 -0.92
CA MET A 5 24.92 -74.61 -0.03
C MET A 5 26.05 -73.58 -0.26
N ILE A 6 26.45 -73.28 -1.50
CA ILE A 6 27.08 -71.97 -1.79
C ILE A 6 26.56 -71.38 -3.10
N ARG A 7 25.24 -71.17 -3.24
CA ARG A 7 24.71 -70.31 -4.33
C ARG A 7 23.44 -69.52 -4.01
N SER A 8 22.85 -69.70 -2.84
CA SER A 8 21.60 -69.01 -2.48
C SER A 8 21.79 -67.74 -1.63
N SER A 9 22.96 -67.51 -1.02
CA SER A 9 23.11 -66.38 -0.08
C SER A 9 23.36 -65.05 -0.79
N ASN A 10 24.15 -65.05 -1.87
CA ASN A 10 24.51 -63.81 -2.57
C ASN A 10 23.32 -63.20 -3.35
N SER A 11 22.48 -64.02 -4.00
CA SER A 11 21.33 -63.50 -4.75
C SER A 11 20.22 -62.96 -3.84
N LYS A 12 20.01 -63.57 -2.66
CA LYS A 12 19.06 -63.08 -1.66
C LYS A 12 19.58 -61.80 -0.99
N CYS A 13 20.87 -61.72 -0.67
CA CYS A 13 21.49 -60.48 -0.19
C CYS A 13 21.37 -59.34 -1.22
N VAL A 14 21.68 -59.58 -2.49
CA VAL A 14 21.58 -58.55 -3.54
C VAL A 14 20.13 -58.08 -3.71
N ALA A 15 19.15 -58.98 -3.70
CA ALA A 15 17.73 -58.63 -3.78
C ALA A 15 17.26 -57.81 -2.56
N THR A 16 17.68 -58.19 -1.35
CA THR A 16 17.35 -57.44 -0.12
C THR A 16 18.03 -56.07 -0.09
N ILE A 17 19.29 -55.97 -0.54
CA ILE A 17 20.01 -54.69 -0.65
C ILE A 17 19.33 -53.78 -1.67
N LEU A 18 18.94 -54.30 -2.85
CA LEU A 18 18.20 -53.52 -3.85
C LEU A 18 16.83 -53.07 -3.33
N LEU A 19 16.10 -53.92 -2.60
CA LEU A 19 14.82 -53.56 -1.98
C LEU A 19 15.01 -52.45 -0.92
N VAL A 20 16.04 -52.56 -0.08
CA VAL A 20 16.38 -51.53 0.93
C VAL A 20 16.81 -50.23 0.26
N ILE A 21 17.57 -50.27 -0.84
CA ILE A 21 17.94 -49.10 -1.63
C ILE A 21 16.71 -48.45 -2.25
N VAL A 22 15.79 -49.23 -2.85
CA VAL A 22 14.54 -48.71 -3.42
C VAL A 22 13.65 -48.10 -2.33
N LEU A 23 13.49 -48.75 -1.19
CA LEU A 23 12.72 -48.23 -0.05
C LEU A 23 13.36 -46.98 0.57
N THR A 24 14.69 -46.90 0.63
CA THR A 24 15.40 -45.69 1.09
C THR A 24 15.33 -44.56 0.07
N ILE A 25 15.37 -44.84 -1.24
CA ILE A 25 15.14 -43.83 -2.29
C ILE A 25 13.71 -43.30 -2.24
N ILE A 26 12.70 -44.16 -2.07
CA ILE A 26 11.28 -43.76 -1.94
C ILE A 26 11.08 -42.92 -0.67
N ASN A 27 11.59 -43.36 0.49
CA ASN A 27 11.52 -42.58 1.73
C ASN A 27 12.30 -41.25 1.66
N CYS A 28 13.43 -41.21 0.95
CA CYS A 28 14.22 -39.98 0.77
C CYS A 28 13.51 -39.00 -0.17
N GLY A 29 12.83 -39.51 -1.22
CA GLY A 29 11.98 -38.71 -2.10
C GLY A 29 10.75 -38.14 -1.37
N GLU A 30 10.09 -38.93 -0.53
CA GLU A 30 8.96 -38.46 0.29
C GLU A 30 9.37 -37.47 1.38
N ALA A 31 10.53 -37.67 2.02
CA ALA A 31 11.05 -36.75 3.03
C ALA A 31 11.41 -35.39 2.40
N LYS A 32 12.13 -35.38 1.28
CA LYS A 32 12.43 -34.14 0.53
C LYS A 32 11.15 -33.48 -0.02
N GLY A 33 10.17 -34.26 -0.46
CA GLY A 33 8.87 -33.77 -0.90
C GLY A 33 8.05 -33.14 0.23
N ARG A 34 8.06 -33.72 1.44
CA ARG A 34 7.42 -33.14 2.65
C ARG A 34 8.12 -31.88 3.13
N GLU A 35 9.46 -31.86 3.13
CA GLU A 35 10.27 -30.71 3.55
C GLU A 35 10.10 -29.51 2.60
N PHE A 36 10.08 -29.75 1.28
CA PHE A 36 9.81 -28.71 0.28
C PHE A 36 8.37 -28.19 0.35
N ARG A 37 7.38 -29.10 0.49
CA ARG A 37 5.98 -28.71 0.67
C ARG A 37 5.78 -27.89 1.95
N GLN A 38 6.49 -28.24 3.02
CA GLN A 38 6.47 -27.50 4.28
C GLN A 38 7.08 -26.11 4.09
N SER A 39 8.25 -25.99 3.45
CA SER A 39 8.91 -24.71 3.15
C SER A 39 8.01 -23.76 2.34
N ASN A 40 7.35 -24.26 1.28
CA ASN A 40 6.48 -23.44 0.44
C ASN A 40 5.26 -22.92 1.21
N THR A 41 4.65 -23.77 2.04
CA THR A 41 3.50 -23.36 2.87
C THR A 41 3.90 -22.37 3.97
N VAL A 42 5.11 -22.50 4.53
CA VAL A 42 5.67 -21.55 5.51
C VAL A 42 5.95 -20.21 4.84
N PHE A 43 6.54 -20.22 3.63
CA PHE A 43 6.77 -19.01 2.85
C PHE A 43 5.48 -18.25 2.55
N ILE A 44 4.43 -18.94 2.07
CA ILE A 44 3.13 -18.31 1.83
C ILE A 44 2.53 -17.77 3.13
N ARG A 45 2.59 -18.54 4.23
CA ARG A 45 2.09 -18.10 5.53
C ARG A 45 2.79 -16.85 6.03
N SER A 46 4.12 -16.79 5.92
CA SER A 46 4.92 -15.63 6.29
C SER A 46 4.66 -14.44 5.37
N SER A 47 4.46 -14.68 4.07
CA SER A 47 4.16 -13.61 3.11
C SER A 47 2.76 -13.04 3.34
N CYS A 48 1.80 -13.87 3.76
CA CYS A 48 0.44 -13.45 4.05
C CYS A 48 0.25 -12.82 5.44
N SER A 49 1.17 -13.03 6.40
CA SER A 49 0.95 -12.66 7.82
C SER A 49 0.74 -11.18 8.04
N SER A 50 1.26 -10.34 7.14
CA SER A 50 1.21 -8.88 7.22
C SER A 50 0.19 -8.27 6.26
N THR A 51 -0.59 -9.11 5.56
CA THR A 51 -1.71 -8.63 4.73
C THR A 51 -2.88 -8.22 5.62
N THR A 52 -3.78 -7.38 5.12
CA THR A 52 -5.04 -7.02 5.80
C THR A 52 -5.94 -8.24 6.06
N TYR A 53 -5.83 -9.28 5.21
CA TYR A 53 -6.60 -10.52 5.34
C TYR A 53 -5.70 -11.77 5.31
N PRO A 54 -4.90 -12.03 6.38
CA PRO A 54 -3.89 -13.09 6.39
C PRO A 54 -4.45 -14.48 6.13
N LYS A 55 -5.63 -14.76 6.69
CA LYS A 55 -6.31 -16.04 6.51
C LYS A 55 -6.73 -16.24 5.06
N LEU A 56 -7.39 -15.24 4.47
CA LEU A 56 -7.86 -15.28 3.08
C LEU A 56 -6.69 -15.39 2.10
N CYS A 57 -5.64 -14.59 2.29
CA CYS A 57 -4.40 -14.67 1.51
C CYS A 57 -3.83 -16.09 1.54
N TYR A 58 -3.66 -16.66 2.75
CA TYR A 58 -3.07 -17.99 2.89
C TYR A 58 -3.95 -19.07 2.25
N THR A 59 -5.25 -19.10 2.55
CA THR A 59 -6.15 -20.14 2.03
C THR A 59 -6.29 -20.08 0.50
N SER A 60 -6.21 -18.88 -0.07
CA SER A 60 -6.33 -18.67 -1.51
C SER A 60 -5.08 -19.09 -2.27
N LEU A 61 -3.90 -18.98 -1.65
CA LEU A 61 -2.60 -19.25 -2.28
C LEU A 61 -2.01 -20.62 -1.95
N VAL A 62 -2.34 -21.22 -0.80
CA VAL A 62 -1.73 -22.48 -0.35
C VAL A 62 -1.97 -23.65 -1.32
N LYS A 63 -3.10 -23.64 -2.06
CA LYS A 63 -3.38 -24.62 -3.12
C LYS A 63 -2.41 -24.56 -4.29
N HIS A 64 -1.74 -23.43 -4.47
CA HIS A 64 -0.72 -23.18 -5.49
C HIS A 64 0.70 -23.29 -4.93
N ALA A 65 0.91 -23.76 -3.69
CA ALA A 65 2.22 -23.77 -3.03
C ALA A 65 3.31 -24.52 -3.80
N ALA A 66 2.97 -25.58 -4.54
CA ALA A 66 3.93 -26.30 -5.39
C ALA A 66 4.42 -25.45 -6.58
N PHE A 67 3.55 -24.61 -7.13
CA PHE A 67 3.86 -23.70 -8.22
C PHE A 67 4.59 -22.44 -7.73
N ILE A 68 4.11 -21.85 -6.63
CA ILE A 68 4.69 -20.64 -6.02
C ILE A 68 6.10 -20.89 -5.48
N GLN A 69 6.34 -22.07 -4.90
CA GLN A 69 7.57 -22.39 -4.19
C GLN A 69 7.89 -21.35 -3.10
N THR A 70 9.12 -20.86 -3.03
CA THR A 70 9.53 -19.71 -2.21
C THR A 70 9.86 -18.49 -3.08
N ASN A 71 9.22 -18.37 -4.24
CA ASN A 71 9.50 -17.33 -5.22
C ASN A 71 8.48 -16.18 -5.10
N PRO A 72 8.92 -14.95 -4.77
CA PRO A 72 8.01 -13.83 -4.60
C PRO A 72 7.36 -13.34 -5.91
N VAL A 73 7.99 -13.55 -7.07
CA VAL A 73 7.41 -13.19 -8.38
C VAL A 73 6.28 -14.15 -8.72
N LEU A 74 6.50 -15.45 -8.51
CA LEU A 74 5.46 -16.46 -8.71
C LEU A 74 4.33 -16.32 -7.68
N LEU A 75 4.65 -15.92 -6.44
CA LEU A 75 3.66 -15.57 -5.42
C LEU A 75 2.73 -14.48 -5.95
N THR A 76 3.28 -13.32 -6.35
CA THR A 76 2.50 -12.17 -6.83
C THR A 76 1.74 -12.48 -8.11
N GLY A 77 2.35 -13.14 -9.09
CA GLY A 77 1.66 -13.55 -10.31
C GLY A 77 0.51 -14.53 -10.06
N THR A 78 0.70 -15.49 -9.15
CA THR A 78 -0.37 -16.43 -8.75
C THR A 78 -1.50 -15.69 -8.04
N ALA A 79 -1.15 -14.75 -7.18
CA ALA A 79 -2.07 -13.95 -6.41
C ALA A 79 -2.95 -13.09 -7.34
N LEU A 80 -2.36 -12.41 -8.33
CA LEU A 80 -3.09 -11.67 -9.37
C LEU A 80 -4.05 -12.58 -10.16
N ASN A 81 -3.61 -13.79 -10.52
CA ASN A 81 -4.44 -14.72 -11.28
C ASN A 81 -5.62 -15.27 -10.47
N VAL A 82 -5.43 -15.50 -9.17
CA VAL A 82 -6.52 -15.89 -8.25
C VAL A 82 -7.54 -14.76 -8.14
N THR A 83 -7.10 -13.52 -7.96
CA THR A 83 -7.98 -12.35 -7.90
C THR A 83 -8.73 -12.13 -9.21
N LEU A 84 -8.05 -12.18 -10.35
CA LEU A 84 -8.68 -12.08 -11.68
C LEU A 84 -9.73 -13.17 -11.91
N SER A 85 -9.44 -14.41 -11.51
CA SER A 85 -10.39 -15.52 -11.60
C SER A 85 -11.62 -15.27 -10.72
N SER A 86 -11.44 -14.69 -9.54
CA SER A 86 -12.54 -14.32 -8.65
C SER A 86 -13.39 -13.22 -9.27
N ALA A 87 -12.79 -12.14 -9.76
CA ALA A 87 -13.46 -11.02 -10.42
C ALA A 87 -14.29 -11.48 -11.63
N LYS A 88 -13.70 -12.31 -12.52
CA LYS A 88 -14.41 -12.91 -13.66
C LYS A 88 -15.58 -13.80 -13.23
N SER A 89 -15.37 -14.64 -12.22
CA SER A 89 -16.44 -15.50 -11.71
C SER A 89 -17.57 -14.70 -11.09
N THR A 90 -17.25 -13.61 -10.38
CA THR A 90 -18.23 -12.69 -9.78
C THR A 90 -19.02 -11.97 -10.87
N SER A 91 -18.35 -11.39 -11.87
CA SER A 91 -19.01 -10.75 -13.02
C SER A 91 -19.96 -11.70 -13.76
N ALA A 92 -19.54 -12.95 -14.01
CA ALA A 92 -20.40 -13.95 -14.65
C ALA A 92 -21.62 -14.34 -13.79
N ALA A 93 -21.42 -14.48 -12.48
CA ALA A 93 -22.51 -14.76 -11.54
C ALA A 93 -23.51 -13.59 -11.51
N MET A 94 -23.03 -12.35 -11.50
CA MET A 94 -23.86 -11.15 -11.53
C MET A 94 -24.64 -11.02 -12.83
N SER A 95 -24.01 -11.28 -13.97
CA SER A 95 -24.70 -11.31 -15.27
C SER A 95 -25.81 -12.37 -15.30
N THR A 96 -25.59 -13.53 -14.67
CA THR A 96 -26.60 -14.58 -14.55
C THR A 96 -27.76 -14.13 -13.64
N MET A 97 -27.44 -13.54 -12.48
CA MET A 97 -28.43 -13.03 -11.53
C MET A 97 -29.28 -11.87 -12.11
N ALA A 98 -28.67 -11.00 -12.92
CA ALA A 98 -29.37 -9.93 -13.62
C ALA A 98 -30.38 -10.48 -14.64
N ARG A 99 -30.05 -11.57 -15.34
CA ARG A 99 -30.91 -12.20 -16.36
C ARG A 99 -32.05 -13.03 -15.78
N SER A 100 -31.92 -13.55 -14.56
CA SER A 100 -32.98 -14.33 -13.91
C SER A 100 -34.23 -13.54 -13.55
N GLY A 101 -34.20 -12.21 -13.65
CA GLY A 101 -35.33 -11.33 -13.31
C GLY A 101 -35.54 -11.21 -11.79
N GLY A 102 -36.53 -10.41 -11.38
CA GLY A 102 -36.89 -10.22 -9.96
C GLY A 102 -36.20 -9.03 -9.26
N LEU A 103 -35.36 -8.28 -9.97
CA LEU A 103 -34.79 -7.02 -9.48
C LEU A 103 -35.75 -5.85 -9.73
N SER A 104 -35.83 -4.92 -8.79
CA SER A 104 -36.50 -3.63 -9.02
C SER A 104 -35.72 -2.81 -10.07
N GLY A 105 -36.34 -1.82 -10.70
CA GLY A 105 -35.65 -0.96 -11.68
C GLY A 105 -34.40 -0.26 -11.11
N ARG A 106 -34.43 0.08 -9.82
CA ARG A 106 -33.27 0.65 -9.11
C ARG A 106 -32.17 -0.40 -8.88
N ASP A 107 -32.55 -1.62 -8.47
CA ASP A 107 -31.57 -2.69 -8.22
C ASP A 107 -30.97 -3.25 -9.51
N ALA A 108 -31.72 -3.23 -10.60
CA ALA A 108 -31.23 -3.57 -11.93
C ALA A 108 -30.23 -2.53 -12.44
N ALA A 109 -30.45 -1.24 -12.18
CA ALA A 109 -29.48 -0.18 -12.48
C ALA A 109 -28.19 -0.33 -11.66
N ALA A 110 -28.30 -0.49 -10.33
CA ALA A 110 -27.12 -0.72 -9.47
C ALA A 110 -26.35 -2.00 -9.84
N MET A 111 -27.06 -3.05 -10.27
CA MET A 111 -26.46 -4.27 -10.81
C MET A 111 -25.69 -4.00 -12.10
N GLN A 112 -26.24 -3.20 -13.01
CA GLN A 112 -25.58 -2.83 -14.25
C GLN A 112 -24.32 -1.98 -13.98
N ASP A 113 -24.43 -0.97 -13.11
CA ASP A 113 -23.32 -0.10 -12.71
C ASP A 113 -22.19 -0.92 -12.07
N CYS A 114 -22.52 -1.84 -11.17
CA CYS A 114 -21.51 -2.70 -10.58
C CYS A 114 -20.88 -3.66 -11.61
N MET A 115 -21.65 -4.21 -12.55
CA MET A 115 -21.09 -5.09 -13.59
C MET A 115 -20.12 -4.35 -14.51
N GLU A 116 -20.36 -3.06 -14.78
CA GLU A 116 -19.45 -2.19 -15.53
C GLU A 116 -18.15 -1.99 -14.76
N VAL A 117 -18.24 -1.56 -13.50
CA VAL A 117 -17.07 -1.32 -12.66
C VAL A 117 -16.27 -2.61 -12.38
N LEU A 118 -16.92 -3.77 -12.24
CA LEU A 118 -16.22 -5.05 -12.15
C LEU A 118 -15.54 -5.48 -13.46
N ALA A 119 -16.05 -5.04 -14.62
CA ALA A 119 -15.39 -5.29 -15.90
C ALA A 119 -14.09 -4.47 -16.00
N ASP A 120 -14.11 -3.24 -15.48
CA ASP A 120 -12.92 -2.38 -15.36
C ASP A 120 -11.88 -3.03 -14.42
N SER A 121 -12.28 -3.49 -13.23
CA SER A 121 -11.43 -4.28 -12.33
C SER A 121 -10.82 -5.52 -13.01
N VAL A 122 -11.58 -6.24 -13.84
CA VAL A 122 -11.07 -7.37 -14.64
C VAL A 122 -10.03 -6.94 -15.67
N GLU A 123 -10.23 -5.80 -16.34
CA GLU A 123 -9.28 -5.24 -17.30
C GLU A 123 -7.97 -4.85 -16.61
N GLU A 124 -8.05 -4.18 -15.47
CA GLU A 124 -6.92 -3.68 -14.70
C GLU A 124 -6.10 -4.82 -14.07
N LEU A 125 -6.78 -5.84 -13.53
CA LEU A 125 -6.12 -7.07 -13.10
C LEU A 125 -5.45 -7.80 -14.28
N THR A 126 -6.04 -7.75 -15.47
CA THR A 126 -5.44 -8.31 -16.69
C THR A 126 -4.20 -7.52 -17.11
N LYS A 127 -4.25 -6.18 -17.07
CA LYS A 127 -3.08 -5.30 -17.30
C LYS A 127 -1.97 -5.57 -16.31
N SER A 128 -2.31 -5.73 -15.02
CA SER A 128 -1.36 -6.11 -13.96
C SER A 128 -0.62 -7.41 -14.29
N ILE A 129 -1.33 -8.44 -14.76
CA ILE A 129 -0.71 -9.70 -15.18
C ILE A 129 0.16 -9.51 -16.42
N GLY A 130 -0.30 -8.70 -17.38
CA GLY A 130 0.46 -8.33 -18.58
C GLY A 130 1.80 -7.67 -18.23
N GLU A 131 1.78 -6.67 -17.34
CA GLU A 131 2.98 -6.01 -16.83
C GLU A 131 3.91 -7.02 -16.14
N MET A 132 3.38 -7.87 -15.27
CA MET A 132 4.15 -8.92 -14.60
C MET A 132 4.80 -9.91 -15.58
N SER A 133 4.22 -10.16 -16.76
CA SER A 133 4.80 -11.02 -17.79
C SER A 133 6.02 -10.39 -18.49
N HIS A 134 6.12 -9.06 -18.44
CA HIS A 134 7.22 -8.27 -18.98
C HIS A 134 8.26 -7.87 -17.91
N LEU A 135 8.07 -8.35 -16.67
CA LEU A 135 8.94 -8.02 -15.54
C LEU A 135 10.37 -8.52 -15.77
N ARG A 136 11.32 -7.58 -15.78
CA ARG A 136 12.77 -7.83 -15.80
C ARG A 136 13.42 -6.97 -14.73
N THR A 137 14.63 -7.33 -14.31
CA THR A 137 15.39 -6.53 -13.32
C THR A 137 15.56 -5.07 -13.76
N SER A 138 15.67 -4.81 -15.07
CA SER A 138 15.93 -3.48 -15.64
C SER A 138 14.72 -2.54 -15.70
N ASN A 139 13.50 -3.06 -15.74
CA ASN A 139 12.24 -2.28 -15.77
C ASN A 139 11.36 -2.53 -14.53
N PHE A 140 11.90 -3.26 -13.56
CA PHE A 140 11.19 -3.74 -12.38
C PHE A 140 10.41 -2.65 -11.63
N GLU A 141 11.03 -1.49 -11.39
CA GLU A 141 10.39 -0.37 -10.67
C GLU A 141 9.19 0.19 -11.43
N GLY A 142 9.33 0.42 -12.74
CA GLY A 142 8.24 0.89 -13.60
C GLY A 142 7.12 -0.12 -13.69
N THR A 143 7.44 -1.37 -14.03
CA THR A 143 6.47 -2.47 -14.13
C THR A 143 5.72 -2.68 -12.81
N MET A 144 6.39 -2.61 -11.66
CA MET A 144 5.73 -2.78 -10.37
C MET A 144 4.88 -1.58 -9.98
N SER A 145 5.29 -0.35 -10.36
CA SER A 145 4.47 0.86 -10.21
C SER A 145 3.20 0.79 -11.05
N ASP A 146 3.30 0.27 -12.28
CA ASP A 146 2.16 0.06 -13.16
C ASP A 146 1.22 -1.01 -12.56
N VAL A 147 1.76 -2.15 -12.13
CA VAL A 147 0.99 -3.19 -11.41
C VAL A 147 0.29 -2.62 -10.17
N GLN A 148 0.98 -1.81 -9.37
CA GLN A 148 0.39 -1.19 -8.17
C GLN A 148 -0.74 -0.22 -8.54
N THR A 149 -0.58 0.53 -9.63
CA THR A 149 -1.60 1.46 -10.15
C THR A 149 -2.85 0.69 -10.55
N TRP A 150 -2.69 -0.33 -11.39
CA TRP A 150 -3.80 -1.15 -11.88
C TRP A 150 -4.51 -1.92 -10.75
N VAL A 151 -3.77 -2.49 -9.79
CA VAL A 151 -4.37 -3.17 -8.62
C VAL A 151 -5.12 -2.19 -7.70
N SER A 152 -4.65 -0.95 -7.58
CA SER A 152 -5.32 0.07 -6.75
C SER A 152 -6.59 0.60 -7.41
N ALA A 153 -6.59 0.72 -8.75
CA ALA A 153 -7.79 1.02 -9.52
C ALA A 153 -8.83 -0.10 -9.37
N ALA A 154 -8.42 -1.36 -9.53
CA ALA A 154 -9.30 -2.52 -9.40
C ALA A 154 -9.95 -2.62 -8.00
N LEU A 155 -9.19 -2.28 -6.95
CA LEU A 155 -9.73 -2.22 -5.60
C LEU A 155 -10.77 -1.10 -5.44
N THR A 156 -10.54 0.06 -6.04
CA THR A 156 -11.48 1.20 -6.01
C THR A 156 -12.79 0.80 -6.68
N ASP A 157 -12.68 0.11 -7.81
CA ASP A 157 -13.80 -0.42 -8.57
C ASP A 157 -14.60 -1.45 -7.76
N ASP A 158 -13.91 -2.45 -7.17
CA ASP A 158 -14.55 -3.46 -6.33
C ASP A 158 -15.31 -2.80 -5.15
N THR A 159 -14.73 -1.78 -4.51
CA THR A 159 -15.37 -1.06 -3.39
C THR A 159 -16.55 -0.20 -3.83
N THR A 160 -16.44 0.48 -4.97
CA THR A 160 -17.51 1.32 -5.54
C THR A 160 -18.72 0.48 -5.91
N CYS A 161 -18.51 -0.71 -6.48
CA CYS A 161 -19.59 -1.66 -6.67
C CYS A 161 -20.30 -1.99 -5.34
N THR A 162 -19.57 -2.31 -4.26
CA THR A 162 -20.21 -2.65 -2.98
C THR A 162 -20.99 -1.51 -2.36
N ASP A 163 -20.55 -0.27 -2.56
CA ASP A 163 -21.21 0.94 -2.04
C ASP A 163 -22.52 1.24 -2.76
N GLY A 164 -22.59 0.96 -4.07
CA GLY A 164 -23.82 1.09 -4.87
C GLY A 164 -24.98 0.21 -4.40
N PHE A 165 -24.70 -0.84 -3.61
CA PHE A 165 -25.71 -1.75 -3.05
C PHE A 165 -26.13 -1.41 -1.60
N GLN A 166 -25.66 -0.30 -1.02
CA GLN A 166 -26.08 0.09 0.33
C GLN A 166 -27.48 0.74 0.35
N GLN A 167 -28.35 0.23 1.25
CA GLN A 167 -29.63 0.81 1.71
C GLN A 167 -30.83 0.85 0.74
N THR A 168 -31.54 -0.28 0.58
CA THR A 168 -33.00 -0.25 0.33
C THR A 168 -33.71 -1.50 0.88
N PRO A 169 -34.71 -1.37 1.78
CA PRO A 169 -35.46 -2.50 2.31
C PRO A 169 -36.43 -3.04 1.25
N SER A 170 -36.11 -4.17 0.60
CA SER A 170 -37.04 -4.87 -0.29
C SER A 170 -36.86 -6.39 -0.21
N SER A 171 -37.85 -7.10 0.33
CA SER A 171 -37.74 -8.49 0.80
C SER A 171 -37.50 -9.58 -0.28
N VAL A 172 -37.72 -9.31 -1.56
CA VAL A 172 -37.51 -10.30 -2.65
C VAL A 172 -36.12 -10.17 -3.29
N ALA A 173 -35.49 -9.00 -3.21
CA ALA A 173 -34.17 -8.75 -3.79
C ALA A 173 -33.01 -8.90 -2.78
N GLU A 174 -33.29 -9.15 -1.49
CA GLU A 174 -32.24 -9.19 -0.47
C GLU A 174 -31.28 -10.36 -0.60
N ASP A 175 -31.77 -11.52 -1.02
CA ASP A 175 -30.90 -12.69 -1.22
C ASP A 175 -29.90 -12.44 -2.37
N VAL A 176 -30.35 -11.78 -3.45
CA VAL A 176 -29.50 -11.40 -4.58
C VAL A 176 -28.51 -10.30 -4.18
N LYS A 177 -28.96 -9.26 -3.47
CA LYS A 177 -28.10 -8.19 -2.95
C LYS A 177 -27.02 -8.72 -2.02
N THR A 178 -27.38 -9.62 -1.12
CA THR A 178 -26.45 -10.26 -0.18
C THR A 178 -25.45 -11.15 -0.91
N ALA A 179 -25.91 -11.93 -1.90
CA ALA A 179 -25.04 -12.77 -2.71
C ALA A 179 -24.05 -11.95 -3.56
N VAL A 180 -24.50 -10.87 -4.18
CA VAL A 180 -23.66 -9.94 -4.95
C VAL A 180 -22.63 -9.29 -4.04
N ARG A 181 -23.07 -8.67 -2.93
CA ARG A 181 -22.19 -8.01 -1.97
C ARG A 181 -21.14 -8.97 -1.42
N GLY A 182 -21.52 -10.18 -1.03
CA GLY A 182 -20.59 -11.18 -0.51
C GLY A 182 -19.49 -11.52 -1.52
N ARG A 183 -19.87 -11.71 -2.80
CA ARG A 183 -18.92 -12.01 -3.87
C ARG A 183 -17.98 -10.84 -4.18
N VAL A 184 -18.50 -9.61 -4.23
CA VAL A 184 -17.67 -8.43 -4.55
C VAL A 184 -16.74 -8.09 -3.39
N VAL A 185 -17.21 -8.21 -2.14
CA VAL A 185 -16.35 -8.09 -0.96
C VAL A 185 -15.23 -9.12 -0.99
N GLU A 186 -15.50 -10.37 -1.39
CA GLU A 186 -14.44 -11.37 -1.54
C GLU A 186 -13.41 -10.97 -2.59
N VAL A 187 -13.83 -10.41 -3.74
CA VAL A 187 -12.91 -9.86 -4.76
C VAL A 187 -12.09 -8.71 -4.18
N ALA A 188 -12.71 -7.71 -3.55
CA ALA A 188 -12.03 -6.57 -2.94
C ALA A 188 -11.01 -7.01 -1.88
N GLN A 189 -11.36 -7.99 -1.04
CA GLN A 189 -10.46 -8.54 -0.03
C GLN A 189 -9.28 -9.26 -0.68
N LEU A 190 -9.50 -10.04 -1.75
CA LEU A 190 -8.43 -10.66 -2.53
C LEU A 190 -7.55 -9.60 -3.21
N THR A 191 -8.11 -8.57 -3.83
CA THR A 191 -7.37 -7.45 -4.41
C THR A 191 -6.50 -6.75 -3.36
N THR A 192 -7.04 -6.53 -2.15
CA THR A 192 -6.29 -5.98 -1.01
C THR A 192 -5.15 -6.90 -0.55
N THR A 193 -5.31 -8.22 -0.67
CA THR A 193 -4.22 -9.16 -0.34
C THR A 193 -3.03 -9.08 -1.30
N MET A 194 -3.18 -8.40 -2.46
CA MET A 194 -2.13 -8.22 -3.47
C MET A 194 -1.18 -7.06 -3.17
N HIS A 195 -1.60 -6.06 -2.40
CA HIS A 195 -0.74 -4.90 -2.07
C HIS A 195 0.54 -5.32 -1.34
N TYR A 196 0.50 -6.40 -0.55
CA TYR A 196 1.65 -6.84 0.25
C TYR A 196 2.66 -7.74 -0.49
N PRO A 197 2.30 -8.75 -1.32
CA PRO A 197 3.25 -9.48 -2.17
C PRO A 197 3.98 -8.58 -3.19
N VAL A 198 3.27 -7.58 -3.72
CA VAL A 198 3.83 -6.51 -4.55
C VAL A 198 4.85 -5.70 -3.75
N LEU A 199 4.54 -5.33 -2.51
CA LEU A 199 5.48 -4.67 -1.58
C LEU A 199 6.69 -5.56 -1.22
N LEU A 200 6.46 -6.86 -0.97
CA LEU A 200 7.48 -7.83 -0.58
C LEU A 200 8.48 -8.07 -1.72
N LEU A 201 8.02 -8.06 -2.97
CA LEU A 201 8.86 -8.10 -4.17
C LEU A 201 9.80 -6.89 -4.28
N LEU A 202 9.28 -5.70 -4.00
CA LEU A 202 10.07 -4.46 -3.98
C LEU A 202 11.16 -4.49 -2.90
N VAL A 203 10.89 -5.13 -1.76
CA VAL A 203 11.82 -5.25 -0.63
C VAL A 203 12.90 -6.32 -0.86
N LEU A 204 12.55 -7.50 -1.40
CA LEU A 204 13.50 -8.63 -1.49
C LEU A 204 14.63 -8.43 -2.52
N LEU A 205 14.42 -7.65 -3.59
CA LEU A 205 15.43 -7.49 -4.65
C LEU A 205 16.39 -6.30 -4.45
N SER A 206 16.10 -5.40 -3.51
CA SER A 206 17.07 -4.39 -3.05
C SER A 206 18.21 -5.02 -2.22
N ILE A 207 18.02 -6.24 -1.72
CA ILE A 207 19.03 -7.03 -0.99
C ILE A 207 19.94 -7.82 -1.94
N SER A 208 19.45 -8.24 -3.12
CA SER A 208 20.20 -9.08 -4.07
C SER A 208 21.20 -8.32 -4.96
N ASN A 209 21.27 -6.98 -4.91
CA ASN A 209 22.25 -6.22 -5.70
C ASN A 209 23.62 -6.05 -5.00
N SER A 210 23.84 -6.74 -3.89
CA SER A 210 25.15 -6.88 -3.25
C SER A 210 25.53 -8.35 -3.21
N SER A 211 26.06 -8.85 -4.33
CA SER A 211 26.86 -10.07 -4.33
C SER A 211 28.12 -9.81 -5.14
N SER A 212 29.19 -9.46 -4.44
CA SER A 212 30.57 -9.72 -4.85
C SER A 212 31.42 -9.90 -3.60
N SER A 213 31.67 -11.19 -3.30
CA SER A 213 32.90 -11.77 -2.79
C SER A 213 33.54 -11.20 -1.52
N ALA A 214 33.58 -11.99 -0.44
CA ALA A 214 34.84 -12.61 0.03
C ALA A 214 34.62 -13.46 1.30
N ALA A 215 35.56 -14.39 1.46
CA ALA A 215 35.59 -15.52 2.36
C ALA A 215 35.48 -15.24 3.86
N VAL A 216 35.01 -16.26 4.56
CA VAL A 216 35.14 -16.48 6.00
C VAL A 216 36.62 -16.55 6.40
N SER A 217 37.05 -15.71 7.36
CA SER A 217 38.16 -16.05 8.25
C SER A 217 38.12 -15.25 9.57
N SER A 218 37.95 -15.99 10.67
CA SER A 218 38.40 -15.78 12.06
C SER A 218 38.80 -14.38 12.59
N SER A 219 38.17 -14.02 13.72
CA SER A 219 38.57 -13.13 14.84
C SER A 219 40.09 -13.02 15.14
N PRO A 220 40.63 -11.96 15.83
CA PRO A 220 40.04 -11.33 17.03
C PRO A 220 40.24 -9.81 17.30
N THR A 221 39.35 -9.28 18.15
CA THR A 221 39.43 -8.16 19.14
C THR A 221 40.47 -7.03 18.98
N ASN A 222 40.02 -5.77 18.87
CA ASN A 222 39.99 -4.76 19.97
C ASN A 222 39.80 -3.31 19.48
N ASN A 223 38.80 -2.64 20.08
CA ASN A 223 38.76 -1.27 20.61
C ASN A 223 39.19 -0.08 19.70
N TYR A 224 38.23 0.74 19.27
CA TYR A 224 38.46 2.18 19.00
C TYR A 224 37.21 3.04 19.21
N GLN A 225 37.44 4.23 19.74
CA GLN A 225 36.51 5.19 20.33
C GLN A 225 35.48 5.80 19.35
N ASN A 226 34.35 6.18 19.94
CA ASN A 226 33.20 6.92 19.39
C ASN A 226 33.55 8.05 18.40
N THR A 227 33.07 7.88 17.16
CA THR A 227 32.63 8.97 16.28
C THR A 227 31.19 8.66 15.85
N PRO A 228 30.27 9.64 15.71
CA PRO A 228 28.92 9.36 15.23
C PRO A 228 29.01 8.83 13.80
N ASP A 229 28.66 7.55 13.66
CA ASP A 229 28.90 6.74 12.48
C ASP A 229 28.18 7.29 11.23
N ASN A 230 28.94 7.61 10.18
CA ASN A 230 28.46 7.98 8.84
C ASN A 230 27.41 6.97 8.32
N THR A 231 27.53 5.70 8.73
CA THR A 231 26.63 4.60 8.37
C THR A 231 25.22 4.79 8.93
N GLN A 232 25.08 5.30 10.16
CA GLN A 232 23.78 5.49 10.80
C GLN A 232 23.01 6.67 10.20
N THR A 233 23.72 7.75 9.88
CA THR A 233 23.12 8.89 9.14
C THR A 233 22.64 8.46 7.75
N TYR A 234 23.41 7.61 7.07
CA TYR A 234 23.03 7.05 5.78
C TYR A 234 21.77 6.18 5.87
N TYR A 235 21.70 5.28 6.86
CA TYR A 235 20.53 4.43 7.09
C TYR A 235 19.25 5.25 7.30
N TYR A 236 19.26 6.24 8.19
CA TYR A 236 18.07 7.05 8.42
C TYR A 236 17.70 7.93 7.24
N LYS A 237 18.66 8.47 6.49
CA LYS A 237 18.36 9.19 5.24
C LYS A 237 17.74 8.26 4.20
N SER A 238 18.19 7.00 4.13
CA SER A 238 17.61 5.97 3.27
C SER A 238 16.17 5.65 3.67
N TYR A 239 15.90 5.48 4.97
CA TYR A 239 14.54 5.36 5.49
C TYR A 239 13.65 6.53 5.05
N ILE A 240 14.09 7.78 5.27
CA ILE A 240 13.33 8.97 4.84
C ILE A 240 13.08 8.97 3.33
N LYS A 241 14.09 8.59 2.53
CA LYS A 241 13.95 8.48 1.07
C LYS A 241 12.88 7.46 0.69
N SER A 242 12.94 6.27 1.29
CA SER A 242 11.99 5.19 1.06
C SER A 242 10.58 5.59 1.46
N SER A 243 10.39 6.14 2.66
CA SER A 243 9.07 6.59 3.13
C SER A 243 8.53 7.72 2.27
N CYS A 244 9.38 8.64 1.81
CA CYS A 244 8.96 9.72 0.92
C CYS A 244 8.60 9.26 -0.48
N ASN A 245 9.21 8.20 -1.01
CA ASN A 245 8.88 7.67 -2.33
C ASN A 245 7.44 7.21 -2.46
N THR A 246 6.79 6.87 -1.35
CA THR A 246 5.40 6.41 -1.35
C THR A 246 4.39 7.55 -1.17
N THR A 247 4.82 8.79 -0.92
CA THR A 247 3.91 9.92 -0.73
C THR A 247 3.50 10.53 -2.08
N THR A 248 2.41 11.31 -2.10
CA THR A 248 1.95 12.00 -3.32
C THR A 248 2.97 12.98 -3.89
N TYR A 249 3.83 13.56 -3.04
CA TYR A 249 4.88 14.51 -3.46
C TYR A 249 6.28 14.10 -2.94
N PRO A 250 6.91 13.05 -3.50
CA PRO A 250 8.15 12.47 -2.97
C PRO A 250 9.34 13.42 -2.91
N SER A 251 9.53 14.24 -3.96
CA SER A 251 10.63 15.18 -4.04
C SER A 251 10.58 16.25 -2.94
N ILE A 252 9.38 16.79 -2.67
CA ILE A 252 9.15 17.77 -1.61
C ILE A 252 9.26 17.10 -0.25
N CYS A 253 8.75 15.88 -0.10
CA CYS A 253 8.88 15.10 1.12
C CYS A 253 10.36 14.94 1.51
N TYR A 254 11.17 14.34 0.63
CA TYR A 254 12.56 14.03 0.92
C TYR A 254 13.39 15.29 1.14
N LYS A 255 13.17 16.32 0.31
CA LYS A 255 13.86 17.62 0.44
C LYS A 255 13.70 18.22 1.83
N ASN A 256 12.50 18.12 2.41
CA ASN A 256 12.21 18.73 3.71
C ASN A 256 12.54 17.82 4.89
N LEU A 257 12.44 16.50 4.75
CA LEU A 257 12.62 15.55 5.85
C LEU A 257 14.05 15.02 6.01
N ASN A 258 14.87 14.98 4.95
CA ASN A 258 16.21 14.35 5.04
C ASN A 258 17.12 14.96 6.12
N ARG A 259 16.96 16.26 6.41
CA ARG A 259 17.73 16.96 7.43
C ARG A 259 17.35 16.57 8.87
N TYR A 260 16.20 15.92 9.02
CA TYR A 260 15.67 15.41 10.29
C TYR A 260 15.91 13.92 10.46
N ALA A 261 16.65 13.26 9.54
CA ALA A 261 16.88 11.82 9.57
C ALA A 261 17.39 11.31 10.93
N LEU A 262 18.36 11.99 11.54
CA LEU A 262 18.89 11.65 12.87
C LEU A 262 17.89 11.85 14.01
N SER A 263 16.92 12.77 13.86
CA SER A 263 15.87 12.98 14.85
C SER A 263 14.70 12.02 14.67
N ILE A 264 14.44 11.58 13.43
CA ILE A 264 13.37 10.64 13.09
C ILE A 264 13.77 9.19 13.38
N GLN A 265 15.05 8.84 13.24
CA GLN A 265 15.61 7.53 13.63
C GLN A 265 14.87 6.29 13.07
N ALA A 266 14.35 6.39 11.84
CA ALA A 266 13.51 5.34 11.25
C ALA A 266 12.25 4.98 12.07
N ASP A 267 11.77 5.90 12.90
CA ASP A 267 10.54 5.77 13.67
C ASP A 267 9.35 6.36 12.89
N PRO A 268 8.30 5.57 12.59
CA PRO A 268 7.12 6.04 11.86
C PRO A 268 6.32 7.14 12.58
N PHE A 269 6.26 7.11 13.91
CA PHE A 269 5.55 8.12 14.71
C PHE A 269 6.31 9.45 14.71
N LEU A 270 7.64 9.42 14.87
CA LEU A 270 8.49 10.60 14.73
C LEU A 270 8.50 11.15 13.30
N LEU A 271 8.41 10.28 12.29
CA LEU A 271 8.24 10.68 10.89
C LEU A 271 6.92 11.43 10.69
N CYS A 272 5.81 10.90 11.20
CA CYS A 272 4.50 11.54 11.15
C CYS A 272 4.53 12.92 11.81
N ASN A 273 5.00 13.00 13.06
CA ASN A 273 5.05 14.25 13.82
C ASN A 273 5.99 15.29 13.18
N THR A 274 7.13 14.85 12.66
CA THR A 274 8.06 15.75 11.96
C THR A 274 7.44 16.28 10.66
N SER A 275 6.78 15.42 9.89
CA SER A 275 6.09 15.81 8.65
C SER A 275 4.94 16.79 8.94
N LEU A 276 4.14 16.52 9.98
CA LEU A 276 3.04 17.38 10.40
C LEU A 276 3.53 18.74 10.93
N GLY A 277 4.63 18.76 11.68
CA GLY A 277 5.29 19.99 12.11
C GLY A 277 5.86 20.83 10.95
N LEU A 278 6.31 20.17 9.88
CA LEU A 278 6.74 20.85 8.65
C LEU A 278 5.56 21.42 7.86
N ALA A 279 4.45 20.67 7.76
CA ALA A 279 3.20 21.14 7.18
C ALA A 279 2.66 22.38 7.93
N PHE A 280 2.68 22.35 9.27
CA PHE A 280 2.29 23.50 10.11
C PHE A 280 3.11 24.75 9.82
N LYS A 281 4.45 24.61 9.69
CA LYS A 281 5.33 25.74 9.35
C LYS A 281 5.01 26.33 7.98
N ALA A 282 4.73 25.48 6.99
CA ALA A 282 4.34 25.91 5.66
C ALA A 282 2.99 26.67 5.67
N ALA A 283 1.98 26.11 6.35
CA ALA A 283 0.67 26.74 6.53
C ALA A 283 0.78 28.11 7.19
N ARG A 284 1.55 28.21 8.29
CA ARG A 284 1.77 29.46 9.02
C ARG A 284 2.52 30.50 8.18
N SER A 285 3.51 30.06 7.40
CA SER A 285 4.24 30.94 6.48
C SER A 285 3.33 31.51 5.39
N ALA A 286 2.45 30.67 4.82
CA ALA A 286 1.45 31.10 3.85
C ALA A 286 0.48 32.10 4.46
N SER A 287 -0.17 31.76 5.58
CA SER A 287 -1.11 32.63 6.31
C SER A 287 -0.48 33.99 6.67
N SER A 288 0.74 34.00 7.22
CA SER A 288 1.46 35.23 7.56
C SER A 288 1.75 36.10 6.34
N THR A 289 2.12 35.48 5.22
CA THR A 289 2.42 36.21 3.99
C THR A 289 1.17 36.81 3.38
N VAL A 290 0.07 36.05 3.31
CA VAL A 290 -1.22 36.57 2.82
C VAL A 290 -1.74 37.70 3.72
N SER A 291 -1.60 37.57 5.04
CA SER A 291 -1.91 38.65 5.99
C SER A 291 -1.10 39.93 5.71
N LYS A 292 0.21 39.80 5.42
CA LYS A 292 1.06 40.94 5.04
C LYS A 292 0.64 41.56 3.71
N ILE A 293 0.24 40.76 2.73
CA ILE A 293 -0.30 41.26 1.45
C ILE A 293 -1.56 42.09 1.72
N LEU A 294 -2.49 41.60 2.54
CA LEU A 294 -3.70 42.34 2.90
C LEU A 294 -3.42 43.66 3.61
N LYS A 295 -2.38 43.72 4.45
CA LYS A 295 -2.00 44.93 5.18
C LYS A 295 -1.27 45.94 4.30
N ASN A 296 -0.22 45.50 3.61
CA ASN A 296 0.73 46.38 2.91
C ASN A 296 0.23 46.82 1.52
N ASN A 297 -0.55 45.98 0.84
CA ASN A 297 -1.13 46.28 -0.48
C ASN A 297 -2.60 46.72 -0.38
N SER A 298 -3.00 47.24 0.79
CA SER A 298 -4.39 47.62 1.08
C SER A 298 -4.99 48.60 0.05
N SER A 299 -4.15 49.42 -0.57
CA SER A 299 -4.51 50.47 -1.54
C SER A 299 -4.28 50.07 -3.00
N SER A 300 -3.47 49.03 -3.27
CA SER A 300 -3.18 48.57 -4.65
C SER A 300 -4.10 47.43 -5.10
N LEU A 301 -4.78 46.75 -4.17
CA LEU A 301 -5.79 45.75 -4.49
C LEU A 301 -7.16 46.40 -4.72
N THR A 302 -7.84 46.01 -5.78
CA THR A 302 -9.26 46.36 -5.99
C THR A 302 -10.13 45.75 -4.88
N PRO A 303 -11.31 46.32 -4.58
CA PRO A 303 -12.19 45.75 -3.55
C PRO A 303 -12.53 44.26 -3.75
N PRO A 304 -12.82 43.78 -4.98
CA PRO A 304 -13.02 42.34 -5.23
C PRO A 304 -11.75 41.51 -4.97
N ALA A 305 -10.59 41.96 -5.44
CA ALA A 305 -9.32 41.25 -5.18
C ALA A 305 -9.01 41.16 -3.68
N LYS A 306 -9.33 42.22 -2.92
CA LYS A 306 -9.15 42.24 -1.47
C LYS A 306 -10.09 41.28 -0.73
N ALA A 307 -11.29 41.05 -1.26
CA ALA A 307 -12.21 40.05 -0.72
C ALA A 307 -11.65 38.63 -0.92
N VAL A 308 -11.27 38.26 -2.14
CA VAL A 308 -10.68 36.95 -2.46
C VAL A 308 -9.43 36.66 -1.63
N VAL A 309 -8.51 37.62 -1.53
CA VAL A 309 -7.30 37.45 -0.71
C VAL A 309 -7.63 37.31 0.78
N ARG A 310 -8.71 37.95 1.26
CA ARG A 310 -9.17 37.82 2.65
C ARG A 310 -9.79 36.45 2.91
N ASP A 311 -10.56 35.92 1.97
CA ASP A 311 -11.17 34.60 2.07
C ASP A 311 -10.09 33.51 2.07
N CYS A 312 -9.10 33.62 1.16
CA CYS A 312 -7.93 32.75 1.20
C CYS A 312 -7.17 32.85 2.54
N TYR A 313 -6.99 34.06 3.10
CA TYR A 313 -6.37 34.21 4.43
C TYR A 313 -7.17 33.50 5.53
N GLY A 314 -8.51 33.55 5.48
CA GLY A 314 -9.39 32.79 6.37
C GLY A 314 -9.12 31.29 6.28
N ASN A 315 -9.19 30.73 5.07
CA ASN A 315 -8.92 29.31 4.83
C ASN A 315 -7.52 28.89 5.33
N LEU A 316 -6.49 29.71 5.07
CA LEU A 316 -5.13 29.44 5.56
C LEU A 316 -5.02 29.49 7.09
N LYS A 317 -5.77 30.37 7.76
CA LYS A 317 -5.82 30.45 9.22
C LYS A 317 -6.50 29.20 9.81
N ASP A 318 -7.55 28.72 9.16
CA ASP A 318 -8.27 27.52 9.57
C ASP A 318 -7.38 26.27 9.38
N SER A 319 -6.67 26.15 8.26
CA SER A 319 -5.66 25.09 8.06
C SER A 319 -4.57 25.12 9.14
N VAL A 320 -4.11 26.30 9.56
CA VAL A 320 -3.13 26.43 10.65
C VAL A 320 -3.69 25.93 11.97
N GLY A 321 -4.96 26.23 12.27
CA GLY A 321 -5.66 25.74 13.46
C GLY A 321 -5.79 24.22 13.45
N GLN A 322 -6.35 23.67 12.37
CA GLN A 322 -6.56 22.23 12.18
C GLN A 322 -5.26 21.42 12.27
N ILE A 323 -4.17 21.90 11.64
CA ILE A 323 -2.87 21.23 11.75
C ILE A 323 -2.31 21.34 13.18
N LYS A 324 -2.50 22.47 13.86
CA LYS A 324 -2.06 22.63 15.26
C LYS A 324 -2.80 21.66 16.19
N ASP A 325 -4.10 21.52 16.01
CA ASP A 325 -4.94 20.60 16.78
C ASP A 325 -4.52 19.16 16.50
N SER A 326 -4.21 18.83 15.24
CA SER A 326 -3.64 17.54 14.83
C SER A 326 -2.31 17.23 15.53
N ILE A 327 -1.41 18.22 15.65
CA ILE A 327 -0.14 18.06 16.38
C ILE A 327 -0.40 17.81 17.88
N SER A 328 -1.34 18.54 18.47
CA SER A 328 -1.69 18.36 19.88
C SER A 328 -2.28 16.97 20.15
N GLU A 329 -3.17 16.50 19.27
CA GLU A 329 -3.82 15.20 19.39
C GLU A 329 -2.83 14.05 19.19
N MET A 330 -1.96 14.15 18.18
CA MET A 330 -0.84 13.23 17.97
C MET A 330 0.09 13.16 19.19
N GLY A 331 0.42 14.30 19.81
CA GLY A 331 1.27 14.36 21.00
C GLY A 331 0.68 13.62 22.20
N ASN A 332 -0.66 13.62 22.31
CA ASN A 332 -1.39 12.98 23.40
C ASN A 332 -1.95 11.60 23.00
N LEU A 333 -1.47 11.00 21.91
CA LEU A 333 -2.05 9.77 21.35
C LEU A 333 -1.93 8.59 22.31
N TYR A 334 -0.73 8.36 22.86
CA TYR A 334 -0.45 7.21 23.74
C TYR A 334 -1.01 7.36 25.17
N GLU A 335 -1.46 8.54 25.55
CA GLU A 335 -2.11 8.81 26.84
C GLU A 335 -3.61 8.48 26.81
N SER A 336 -4.18 8.25 25.62
CA SER A 336 -5.61 8.01 25.45
C SER A 336 -5.96 6.53 25.49
N SER A 337 -7.09 6.22 26.12
CA SER A 337 -7.74 4.92 26.01
C SER A 337 -8.40 4.67 24.65
N ASP A 338 -8.66 5.72 23.87
CA ASP A 338 -9.29 5.65 22.54
C ASP A 338 -8.41 6.31 21.48
N LYS A 339 -7.36 5.59 21.10
CA LYS A 339 -6.39 6.06 20.10
C LYS A 339 -6.99 6.18 18.70
N ASP A 340 -7.96 5.33 18.39
CA ASP A 340 -8.61 5.32 17.07
C ASP A 340 -9.46 6.58 16.86
N PHE A 341 -10.19 7.00 17.89
CA PHE A 341 -10.92 8.27 17.86
C PHE A 341 -9.96 9.46 17.68
N LYS A 342 -8.85 9.48 18.44
CA LYS A 342 -7.83 10.53 18.28
C LYS A 342 -7.22 10.55 16.89
N MET A 343 -6.87 9.39 16.36
CA MET A 343 -6.33 9.28 15.01
C MET A 343 -7.35 9.71 13.94
N SER A 344 -8.63 9.40 14.14
CA SER A 344 -9.72 9.88 13.27
C SER A 344 -9.81 11.42 13.27
N ASN A 345 -9.68 12.07 14.43
CA ASN A 345 -9.61 13.53 14.52
C ASN A 345 -8.43 14.10 13.73
N VAL A 346 -7.23 13.52 13.92
CA VAL A 346 -6.01 13.92 13.20
C VAL A 346 -6.22 13.80 11.68
N LYS A 347 -6.72 12.66 11.19
CA LYS A 347 -6.99 12.43 9.76
C LYS A 347 -8.00 13.44 9.22
N THR A 348 -9.05 13.71 9.98
CA THR A 348 -10.11 14.66 9.61
C THR A 348 -9.57 16.08 9.49
N TRP A 349 -8.86 16.57 10.51
CA TRP A 349 -8.34 17.94 10.51
C TRP A 349 -7.25 18.15 9.46
N VAL A 350 -6.34 17.19 9.26
CA VAL A 350 -5.32 17.29 8.21
C VAL A 350 -5.95 17.27 6.82
N SER A 351 -6.99 16.48 6.60
CA SER A 351 -7.74 16.47 5.33
C SER A 351 -8.49 17.79 5.10
N ALA A 352 -9.15 18.32 6.13
CA ALA A 352 -9.83 19.62 6.06
C ALA A 352 -8.84 20.77 5.75
N ALA A 353 -7.62 20.70 6.29
CA ALA A 353 -6.59 21.69 5.99
C ALA A 353 -6.20 21.69 4.51
N ILE A 354 -6.22 20.52 3.85
CA ILE A 354 -6.00 20.39 2.40
C ILE A 354 -7.15 21.00 1.61
N THR A 355 -8.40 20.71 1.98
CA THR A 355 -9.59 21.30 1.35
C THR A 355 -9.53 22.82 1.38
N ASN A 356 -9.18 23.40 2.53
CA ASN A 356 -9.01 24.86 2.68
C ASN A 356 -7.95 25.45 1.74
N TYR A 357 -6.86 24.72 1.44
CA TYR A 357 -5.87 25.19 0.46
C TYR A 357 -6.43 25.21 -0.96
N ASN A 358 -7.22 24.21 -1.32
CA ASN A 358 -7.90 24.17 -2.62
C ASN A 358 -8.90 25.32 -2.72
N THR A 359 -9.77 25.50 -1.72
CA THR A 359 -10.73 26.63 -1.69
C THR A 359 -10.05 28.00 -1.73
N CYS A 360 -8.89 28.17 -1.07
CA CYS A 360 -8.10 29.40 -1.22
C CYS A 360 -7.65 29.60 -2.68
N SER A 361 -7.17 28.54 -3.34
CA SER A 361 -6.65 28.62 -4.71
C SER A 361 -7.76 28.86 -5.74
N ASP A 362 -8.88 28.15 -5.61
CA ASP A 362 -10.04 28.22 -6.51
C ASP A 362 -10.66 29.62 -6.52
N GLY A 363 -10.66 30.31 -5.37
CA GLY A 363 -11.15 31.70 -5.28
C GLY A 363 -10.40 32.69 -6.18
N PHE A 364 -9.17 32.37 -6.61
CA PHE A 364 -8.40 33.21 -7.54
C PHE A 364 -8.69 32.92 -9.03
N GLU A 365 -9.38 31.83 -9.35
CA GLU A 365 -9.77 31.49 -10.73
C GLU A 365 -11.03 32.27 -11.17
N GLU A 366 -11.87 32.67 -10.22
CA GLU A 366 -13.14 33.34 -10.46
C GLU A 366 -13.05 34.88 -10.56
N GLN A 367 -11.93 35.49 -10.14
CA GLN A 367 -11.81 36.96 -10.04
C GLN A 367 -10.43 37.48 -10.45
N SER A 368 -10.40 38.64 -11.12
CA SER A 368 -9.16 39.31 -11.54
C SER A 368 -8.35 39.87 -10.36
N VAL A 369 -7.39 39.10 -9.87
CA VAL A 369 -6.30 39.56 -9.00
C VAL A 369 -5.06 39.83 -9.84
N ASP A 370 -4.24 40.80 -9.43
CA ASP A 370 -2.93 41.04 -10.02
C ASP A 370 -2.11 39.73 -10.10
N GLY A 371 -1.52 39.47 -11.27
CA GLY A 371 -0.86 38.19 -11.59
C GLY A 371 0.27 37.87 -10.63
N ASP A 372 1.10 38.86 -10.27
CA ASP A 372 2.23 38.66 -9.36
C ASP A 372 1.77 38.35 -7.94
N VAL A 373 0.70 39.02 -7.48
CA VAL A 373 0.09 38.72 -6.18
C VAL A 373 -0.48 37.31 -6.16
N ARG A 374 -1.26 36.93 -7.18
CA ARG A 374 -1.86 35.60 -7.30
C ARG A 374 -0.80 34.51 -7.32
N ASP A 375 0.20 34.63 -8.18
CA ASP A 375 1.23 33.59 -8.37
C ASP A 375 2.07 33.41 -7.09
N LYS A 376 2.33 34.50 -6.37
CA LYS A 376 2.99 34.46 -5.06
C LYS A 376 2.15 33.71 -4.02
N ILE A 377 0.84 33.96 -3.97
CA ILE A 377 -0.07 33.28 -3.03
C ILE A 377 -0.18 31.79 -3.40
N ASN A 378 -0.48 31.47 -4.66
CA ASN A 378 -0.64 30.09 -5.14
C ASN A 378 0.61 29.26 -4.90
N LYS A 379 1.81 29.81 -5.10
CA LYS A 379 3.07 29.10 -4.80
C LYS A 379 3.21 28.71 -3.33
N LEU A 380 2.77 29.59 -2.41
CA LEU A 380 2.84 29.34 -0.96
C LEU A 380 1.78 28.31 -0.54
N VAL A 381 0.55 28.46 -1.03
CA VAL A 381 -0.58 27.58 -0.76
C VAL A 381 -0.29 26.17 -1.29
N LEU A 382 0.19 26.06 -2.52
CA LEU A 382 0.58 24.79 -3.13
C LEU A 382 1.69 24.10 -2.34
N ASN A 383 2.70 24.84 -1.86
CA ASN A 383 3.74 24.25 -1.03
C ASN A 383 3.16 23.72 0.30
N ALA A 384 2.27 24.47 0.95
CA ALA A 384 1.59 24.03 2.18
C ALA A 384 0.72 22.78 1.94
N ALA A 385 -0.04 22.76 0.85
CA ALA A 385 -0.88 21.62 0.45
C ALA A 385 -0.05 20.36 0.22
N ARG A 386 1.03 20.46 -0.54
CA ARG A 386 1.92 19.32 -0.84
C ARG A 386 2.59 18.75 0.41
N MET A 387 3.04 19.62 1.32
CA MET A 387 3.62 19.18 2.60
C MET A 387 2.56 18.54 3.52
N THR A 388 1.35 19.09 3.56
CA THR A 388 0.24 18.56 4.36
C THR A 388 -0.24 17.22 3.81
N SER A 389 -0.32 17.06 2.49
CA SER A 389 -0.64 15.79 1.81
C SER A 389 0.38 14.69 2.13
N ASN A 390 1.69 15.00 2.09
CA ASN A 390 2.71 14.04 2.51
C ASN A 390 2.60 13.66 4.00
N ALA A 391 2.23 14.61 4.88
CA ALA A 391 1.98 14.30 6.29
C ALA A 391 0.74 13.39 6.47
N LEU A 392 -0.35 13.69 5.75
CA LEU A 392 -1.56 12.87 5.76
C LEU A 392 -1.28 11.44 5.30
N TYR A 393 -0.43 11.27 4.29
CA TYR A 393 -0.01 9.95 3.84
C TYR A 393 0.61 9.15 5.00
N PHE A 394 1.58 9.72 5.73
CA PHE A 394 2.20 9.01 6.85
C PHE A 394 1.20 8.72 7.97
N ILE A 395 0.32 9.66 8.28
CA ILE A 395 -0.75 9.50 9.30
C ILE A 395 -1.70 8.36 8.94
N ASN A 396 -2.06 8.22 7.66
CA ASN A 396 -2.95 7.15 7.19
C ASN A 396 -2.33 5.76 7.27
N HIS A 397 -1.00 5.68 7.26
CA HIS A 397 -0.25 4.41 7.27
C HIS A 397 0.49 4.16 8.61
N LEU A 398 0.23 4.98 9.62
CA LEU A 398 0.80 4.83 10.95
C LEU A 398 0.07 3.73 11.73
N VAL A 399 0.85 2.82 12.31
CA VAL A 399 0.38 1.80 13.28
C VAL A 399 0.76 2.27 14.69
N TYR A 400 -0.19 2.30 15.64
CA TYR A 400 -0.07 2.94 16.96
C TYR A 400 -0.78 2.21 18.11
#